data_AF-W8AUL7-F1
#
_entry.id   AF-W8AUL7-F1
#
_cell.length_a   1.000
_cell.length_b   1.000
_cell.length_c   1.000
_cell.angle_alpha   90.00
_cell.angle_beta   90.00
_cell.angle_gamma   90.00
#
_symmetry.space_group_name_H-M   'P 1'
#
loop_
_entity.id
_entity.type
_entity.pdbx_description
1 polymer ?
#
loop_
_entity_poly.entity_id
_entity_poly.type
_entity_poly.pdbx_seq_one_letter_code
_entity_poly.pdbx_strand_id
1 'polypeptide(L)'
;NELTPVEAYLLGATALDCSIMLAFQEISVRNQEPPPPSPQRTLTTSSSLLSKHCVVLPRYAKSFLTKVTLVDLDPKPDSHLCKYIKQTCQALNLFMESSAT
;
A
#
# COMPACT_ATOMS: atom_id res chain seq x y z
N ASN A 1 0.17 -17.13 -21.51
CA ASN A 1 1.55 -16.88 -21.05
C ASN A 1 1.64 -17.23 -19.59
N GLU A 2 2.29 -18.35 -19.27
CA GLU A 2 2.61 -18.72 -17.90
C GLU A 2 4.10 -18.45 -17.66
N LEU A 3 4.43 -18.01 -16.44
CA LEU A 3 5.81 -17.83 -16.01
C LEU A 3 6.44 -19.20 -15.72
N THR A 4 7.72 -19.35 -16.03
CA THR A 4 8.48 -20.50 -15.55
C THR A 4 8.58 -20.49 -14.02
N PRO A 5 8.84 -21.62 -13.36
CA PRO A 5 8.97 -21.67 -11.90
C PRO A 5 10.03 -20.70 -11.34
N VAL A 6 11.12 -20.49 -12.08
CA VAL A 6 12.20 -19.57 -11.69
C VAL A 6 11.73 -18.12 -11.79
N GLU A 7 11.07 -17.74 -12.89
CA GLU A 7 10.52 -16.39 -13.06
C GLU A 7 9.43 -16.10 -12.03
N ALA A 8 8.56 -17.07 -11.74
CA ALA A 8 7.54 -16.95 -10.70
C ALA A 8 8.17 -16.76 -9.30
N TYR A 9 9.26 -17.48 -8.99
CA TYR A 9 10.00 -17.29 -7.75
C TYR A 9 10.61 -15.89 -7.66
N LEU A 10 11.30 -15.41 -8.72
CA LEU A 10 11.94 -14.09 -8.71
C LEU A 10 10.91 -12.97 -8.59
N LEU A 11 9.76 -13.08 -9.28
CA LEU A 11 8.64 -12.17 -9.12
C LEU A 11 8.11 -12.15 -7.69
N GLY A 12 7.91 -13.34 -7.09
CA GLY A 12 7.50 -13.46 -5.70
C GLY A 12 8.53 -12.88 -4.72
N ALA A 13 9.81 -13.08 -4.98
CA ALA A 13 10.90 -12.54 -4.17
C ALA A 13 10.98 -11.01 -4.24
N THR A 14 10.75 -10.41 -5.41
CA THR A 14 10.63 -8.95 -5.56
C THR A 14 9.38 -8.44 -4.84
N ALA A 15 8.23 -9.12 -4.98
CA ALA A 15 7.01 -8.71 -4.29
C ALA A 15 7.12 -8.79 -2.76
N LEU A 16 7.83 -9.79 -2.23
CA LEU A 16 8.07 -9.95 -0.79
C LEU A 16 8.98 -8.87 -0.20
N ASP A 17 9.90 -8.33 -1.02
CA ASP A 17 10.94 -7.39 -0.58
C ASP A 17 10.68 -5.95 -1.08
N CYS A 18 9.46 -5.67 -1.56
CA CYS A 18 9.06 -4.33 -1.98
C CYS A 18 8.52 -3.49 -0.82
N SER A 19 8.50 -2.17 -0.99
CA SER A 19 7.96 -1.25 0.02
C SER A 19 6.65 -0.61 -0.45
N ILE A 20 5.72 -0.39 0.49
CA ILE A 20 4.50 0.39 0.25
C ILE A 20 4.70 1.79 0.82
N MET A 21 4.73 2.80 -0.05
CA MET A 21 4.78 4.20 0.34
C MET A 21 3.39 4.83 0.28
N LEU A 22 2.99 5.47 1.38
CA LEU A 22 1.73 6.18 1.54
C LEU A 22 2.01 7.67 1.73
N ALA A 23 1.53 8.50 0.81
CA ALA A 23 1.61 9.95 0.92
C ALA A 23 0.23 10.53 1.26
N PHE A 24 0.18 11.47 2.20
CA PHE A 24 -1.04 12.13 2.65
C PHE A 24 -0.93 13.64 2.45
N GLN A 25 -1.95 14.23 1.85
CA GLN A 25 -2.10 15.68 1.72
C GLN A 25 -3.35 16.09 2.49
N GLU A 26 -3.20 16.88 3.56
CA GLU A 26 -4.34 17.44 4.28
C GLU A 26 -5.14 18.35 3.33
N ILE A 27 -6.45 18.15 3.30
CA ILE A 27 -7.38 19.00 2.55
C ILE A 27 -8.26 19.75 3.54
N SER A 28 -8.33 21.06 3.37
CA SER A 28 -9.26 21.88 4.13
C SER A 28 -10.66 21.65 3.57
N VAL A 29 -11.49 20.93 4.33
CA VAL A 29 -12.94 21.00 4.12
C VAL A 29 -13.36 22.36 4.64
N ARG A 30 -13.14 23.41 3.84
CA ARG A 30 -13.84 24.67 4.09
C ARG A 30 -15.30 24.30 4.10
N ASN A 31 -15.94 24.46 5.25
CA ASN A 31 -17.38 24.39 5.40
C ASN A 31 -17.96 25.02 4.13
N GLN A 32 -18.65 24.22 3.32
CA GLN A 32 -19.60 24.81 2.40
C GLN A 32 -20.60 25.49 3.34
N GLU A 33 -20.41 26.79 3.54
CA GLU A 33 -21.51 27.63 3.97
C GLU A 33 -22.68 27.26 3.06
N PRO A 34 -23.83 26.88 3.62
CA PRO A 34 -24.96 26.50 2.80
C PRO A 34 -25.19 27.64 1.80
N PRO A 35 -25.15 27.39 0.47
CA PRO A 35 -25.47 28.43 -0.48
C PRO A 35 -26.86 28.97 -0.14
N PRO A 36 -27.09 30.31 -0.26
CA PRO A 36 -28.40 30.89 -0.02
C PRO A 36 -29.46 30.13 -0.84
N PRO A 37 -30.68 29.97 -0.31
CA PRO A 37 -31.71 29.10 -0.88
C PRO A 37 -32.05 29.61 -2.28
N SER A 38 -31.46 28.98 -3.29
CA SER A 38 -31.73 29.24 -4.69
C SER A 38 -32.33 27.96 -5.27
N PRO A 39 -33.47 28.06 -5.98
CA PRO A 39 -34.19 26.89 -6.42
C PRO A 39 -33.40 26.16 -7.50
N GLN A 40 -33.10 24.90 -7.21
CA GLN A 40 -32.79 23.84 -8.16
C GLN A 40 -31.64 24.12 -9.15
N ARG A 41 -30.40 23.96 -8.68
CA ARG A 41 -29.38 23.29 -9.49
C ARG A 41 -29.09 21.96 -8.82
N THR A 42 -29.46 20.87 -9.50
CA THR A 42 -28.97 19.52 -9.26
C THR A 42 -27.44 19.54 -9.33
N LEU A 43 -26.79 19.81 -8.20
CA LEU A 43 -25.35 19.62 -8.02
C LEU A 43 -25.12 18.11 -8.07
N THR A 44 -24.71 17.63 -9.23
CA THR A 44 -24.09 16.32 -9.37
C THR A 44 -22.94 16.24 -8.37
N THR A 45 -23.09 15.35 -7.41
CA THR A 45 -22.14 14.91 -6.39
C THR A 45 -20.75 14.66 -6.98
N SER A 46 -19.91 15.70 -7.05
CA SER A 46 -18.47 15.59 -7.36
C SER A 46 -17.68 14.92 -6.22
N SER A 47 -18.34 14.61 -5.10
CA SER A 47 -17.81 13.81 -3.99
C SER A 47 -17.53 12.34 -4.38
N SER A 48 -18.15 11.81 -5.44
CA SER A 48 -18.05 10.38 -5.77
C SER A 48 -16.68 9.91 -6.26
N LEU A 49 -15.82 10.81 -6.79
CA LEU A 49 -14.49 10.45 -7.31
C LEU A 49 -13.37 10.54 -6.27
N LEU A 50 -13.59 11.31 -5.19
CA LEU A 50 -12.61 11.47 -4.10
C LEU A 50 -12.61 10.29 -3.12
N SER A 51 -13.60 9.39 -3.19
CA SER A 51 -13.87 8.42 -2.14
C SER A 51 -12.81 7.32 -1.98
N LYS A 52 -12.18 6.85 -3.07
CA LYS A 52 -11.24 5.70 -2.99
C LYS A 52 -9.89 6.06 -2.37
N HIS A 53 -9.56 7.34 -2.35
CA HIS A 53 -8.24 7.84 -1.93
C HIS A 53 -8.35 8.92 -0.86
N CYS A 54 -9.51 9.10 -0.23
CA CYS A 54 -9.68 10.07 0.85
C CYS A 54 -9.78 9.36 2.20
N VAL A 55 -8.94 9.76 3.15
CA VAL A 55 -8.98 9.30 4.53
C VAL A 55 -9.55 10.43 5.39
N VAL A 56 -10.68 10.16 6.03
CA VAL A 56 -11.35 11.11 6.93
C VAL A 56 -11.09 10.67 8.37
N LEU A 57 -10.68 11.62 9.22
CA LEU A 57 -10.46 11.42 10.65
C LEU A 57 -11.45 12.31 11.43
N PRO A 58 -12.71 11.88 11.64
CA PRO A 58 -13.78 12.72 12.16
C PRO A 58 -13.49 13.32 13.54
N ARG A 59 -12.84 12.54 14.42
CA ARG A 59 -12.48 12.99 15.78
C ARG A 59 -11.56 14.21 15.79
N TYR A 60 -10.81 14.44 14.72
CA TYR A 60 -9.87 15.54 14.59
C TYR A 60 -10.34 16.59 13.58
N ALA A 61 -11.55 16.44 13.02
CA ALA A 61 -12.06 17.26 11.93
C ALA A 61 -11.09 17.41 10.74
N LYS A 62 -10.31 16.35 10.45
CA LYS A 62 -9.31 16.33 9.38
C LYS A 62 -9.71 15.39 8.25
N SER A 63 -9.35 15.78 7.04
CA SER A 63 -9.47 14.95 5.84
C SER A 63 -8.16 15.00 5.06
N PHE A 64 -7.76 13.88 4.48
CA PHE A 64 -6.53 13.74 3.71
C PHE A 64 -6.83 13.10 2.37
N LEU A 65 -6.19 13.58 1.31
CA LEU A 65 -6.04 12.85 0.06
C LEU A 65 -4.79 11.97 0.17
N THR A 66 -4.91 10.70 -0.21
CA THR A 66 -3.86 9.69 -0.09
C THR A 66 -3.42 9.21 -1.45
N LYS A 67 -2.11 9.00 -1.63
CA LYS A 67 -1.54 8.28 -2.76
C LYS A 67 -0.77 7.07 -2.25
N VAL A 68 -1.04 5.90 -2.84
CA VAL A 68 -0.34 4.64 -2.56
C VAL A 68 0.61 4.35 -3.73
N THR A 69 1.85 4.00 -3.41
CA THR A 69 2.87 3.64 -4.41
C THR A 69 3.68 2.45 -3.92
N LEU A 70 3.91 1.48 -4.79
CA LEU A 70 4.89 0.41 -4.58
C LEU A 70 6.25 0.91 -5.06
N VAL A 71 7.29 0.70 -4.25
CA VAL A 71 8.69 1.03 -4.57
C VAL A 71 9.57 -0.20 -4.33
N ASP A 72 10.84 -0.13 -4.77
CA ASP A 72 11.81 -1.23 -4.68
C ASP A 72 11.42 -2.47 -5.51
N LEU A 73 10.93 -2.24 -6.73
CA LEU A 73 10.43 -3.28 -7.65
C LEU A 73 11.51 -3.86 -8.58
N ASP A 74 12.78 -3.70 -8.24
CA ASP A 74 13.86 -4.26 -9.04
C ASP A 74 13.83 -5.80 -9.01
N PRO A 75 14.05 -6.47 -10.16
CA PRO A 75 14.10 -7.91 -10.20
C PRO A 75 15.26 -8.43 -9.34
N LYS A 76 15.01 -9.46 -8.54
CA LYS A 76 16.07 -10.10 -7.78
C LYS A 76 17.06 -10.81 -8.73
N PRO A 77 18.37 -10.76 -8.44
CA PRO A 77 19.37 -11.45 -9.26
C PRO A 77 19.26 -12.98 -9.07
N ASP A 78 19.76 -13.77 -10.02
CA ASP A 78 19.72 -15.24 -9.94
C ASP A 78 20.40 -15.82 -8.69
N SER A 79 21.41 -15.12 -8.15
CA SER A 79 22.10 -15.48 -6.91
C SER A 79 21.21 -15.39 -5.66
N HIS A 80 20.05 -14.72 -5.77
CA HIS A 80 19.13 -14.51 -4.66
C HIS A 80 18.60 -15.83 -4.10
N LEU A 81 18.30 -16.82 -4.95
CA LEU A 81 17.75 -18.10 -4.51
C LEU A 81 18.70 -18.82 -3.53
N CYS A 82 19.98 -18.93 -3.88
CA CYS A 82 20.98 -19.57 -3.02
C CYS A 82 21.16 -18.82 -1.69
N LYS A 83 21.16 -17.48 -1.73
CA LYS A 83 21.20 -16.65 -0.52
C LYS A 83 19.98 -16.92 0.38
N TYR A 84 18.78 -16.93 -0.20
CA TYR A 84 17.54 -17.10 0.54
C TYR A 84 17.45 -18.48 1.18
N ILE A 85 17.81 -19.56 0.47
CA ILE A 85 17.85 -20.92 1.04
C ILE A 85 18.72 -20.95 2.29
N LYS A 86 19.94 -20.38 2.22
CA LYS A 86 20.85 -20.32 3.39
C LYS A 86 20.23 -19.57 4.56
N GLN A 87 19.62 -18.42 4.29
CA GLN A 87 18.97 -17.59 5.31
C GLN A 87 17.76 -18.28 5.93
N THR A 88 16.92 -18.95 5.12
CA THR A 88 15.77 -19.72 5.60
C THR A 88 16.21 -20.89 6.48
N CYS A 89 17.26 -21.63 6.10
CA CYS A 89 17.80 -22.70 6.94
C CYS A 89 18.33 -22.15 8.28
N GLN A 90 19.04 -21.03 8.27
CA GLN A 90 19.53 -20.38 9.49
C GLN A 90 18.38 -19.95 10.41
N ALA A 91 17.35 -19.32 9.85
CA ALA A 91 16.17 -18.89 10.60
C ALA A 91 15.41 -20.09 11.22
N LEU A 92 15.27 -21.18 10.46
CA LEU A 92 14.62 -22.40 10.95
C LEU A 92 15.41 -23.02 12.11
N ASN A 93 16.73 -23.13 11.98
CA ASN A 93 17.58 -23.69 13.04
C ASN A 93 17.45 -22.87 14.32
N LEU A 94 17.52 -21.53 14.23
CA LEU A 94 17.34 -20.63 15.38
C LEU A 94 15.96 -20.80 16.03
N PHE A 95 14.91 -20.92 15.22
CA PHE A 95 13.55 -21.16 15.73
C PHE A 95 13.44 -22.49 16.47
N MET A 96 14.01 -23.55 15.93
CA MET A 96 14.01 -24.87 16.58
C MET A 96 14.83 -24.88 17.88
N GLU A 97 15.99 -24.22 17.90
CA GLU A 97 16.82 -24.08 19.11
C GLU A 97 16.08 -23.32 20.22
N SER A 98 15.36 -22.25 19.88
CA SER A 98 14.55 -21.49 20.85
C SER A 98 13.34 -22.25 21.41
N SER A 99 12.91 -23.31 20.72
CA SER A 99 11.76 -24.14 21.12
C SER A 99 12.17 -25.31 22.03
N ALA A 100 13.47 -25.53 22.24
CA ALA A 100 14.03 -26.62 23.03
C ALA A 100 14.39 -26.23 24.48
N THR A 101 14.26 -24.94 24.82
CA THR A 101 14.46 -24.37 26.17
C THR A 101 13.13 -23.96 26.79
#